data_AF-A0A5R2MVI8-F1
#
_entry.id   AF-A0A5R2MVI8-F1
#
_cell.length_a   1.000
_cell.length_b   1.000
_cell.length_c   1.000
_cell.angle_alpha   90.00
_cell.angle_beta   90.00
_cell.angle_gamma   90.00
#
_symmetry.space_group_name_H-M   'P 1'
#
loop_
_entity.id
_entity.type
_entity.pdbx_description
1 polymer ?
#
loop_
_entity_poly.entity_id
_entity_poly.type
_entity_poly.pdbx_seq_one_letter_code
_entity_poly.pdbx_strand_id
1 'polypeptide(L)'
;ADRALSIELAAFDALTAEAVGEAEAIRAGADALAVLDVSAALALLSESEAWCRPVVDSSLAFEISGGRHPVVEQALRRSGEGPFVANDCDLSPE
;
A
#
# COMPACT_ATOMS: atom_id res chain seq x y z
N ALA A 1 -8.57 -1.33 48.22
CA ALA A 1 -8.62 -1.67 46.79
C ALA A 1 -9.56 -0.70 46.05
N ASP A 2 -10.80 -0.57 46.50
CA ASP A 2 -11.85 0.23 45.81
C ASP A 2 -11.50 1.71 45.58
N ARG A 3 -10.84 2.36 46.56
CA ARG A 3 -10.41 3.75 46.40
C ARG A 3 -9.32 3.93 45.33
N ALA A 4 -8.41 2.97 45.20
CA ALA A 4 -7.36 3.01 44.19
C ALA A 4 -7.97 2.81 42.78
N LEU A 5 -8.84 1.81 42.64
CA LEU A 5 -9.56 1.55 41.40
C LEU A 5 -10.41 2.76 40.94
N SER A 6 -11.09 3.42 41.88
CA SER A 6 -11.88 4.62 41.56
C SER A 6 -11.04 5.78 41.02
N ILE A 7 -9.80 5.94 41.49
CA ILE A 7 -8.88 6.97 41.00
C ILE A 7 -8.37 6.61 39.61
N GLU A 8 -8.04 5.34 39.37
CA GLU A 8 -7.58 4.86 38.06
C GLU A 8 -8.66 5.05 36.98
N LEU A 9 -9.91 4.71 37.28
CA LEU A 9 -11.02 4.91 36.34
C LEU A 9 -11.25 6.38 36.03
N ALA A 10 -11.20 7.26 37.03
CA ALA A 10 -11.35 8.69 36.79
C ALA A 10 -10.22 9.27 35.92
N ALA A 11 -8.99 8.80 36.12
CA ALA A 11 -7.86 9.19 35.27
C ALA A 11 -8.00 8.65 33.84
N PHE A 12 -8.45 7.40 33.69
CA PHE A 12 -8.70 6.78 32.39
C PHE A 12 -9.79 7.51 31.62
N ASP A 13 -10.90 7.88 32.27
CA ASP A 13 -11.99 8.64 31.66
C ASP A 13 -11.51 10.00 31.17
N ALA A 14 -10.68 10.70 31.96
CA ALA A 14 -10.10 11.99 31.57
C ALA A 14 -9.20 11.86 30.34
N LEU A 15 -8.28 10.89 30.32
CA LEU A 15 -7.39 10.66 29.19
C LEU A 15 -8.15 10.24 27.93
N THR A 16 -9.19 9.42 28.09
CA THR A 16 -10.03 9.00 26.96
C THR A 16 -10.80 10.19 26.38
N ALA A 17 -11.34 11.07 27.22
CA ALA A 17 -12.02 12.28 26.77
C ALA A 17 -11.07 13.23 26.01
N GLU A 18 -9.83 13.38 26.49
CA GLU A 18 -8.79 14.17 25.80
C GLU A 18 -8.44 13.57 24.43
N ALA A 19 -8.20 12.25 24.37
CA ALA A 19 -7.90 11.56 23.12
C ALA A 19 -9.06 11.65 22.11
N VAL A 20 -10.31 11.55 22.58
CA VAL A 20 -11.50 11.72 21.75
C VAL A 20 -11.65 13.17 21.27
N GLY A 21 -11.28 14.16 22.10
CA GLY A 21 -11.23 15.57 21.71
C GLY A 21 -10.30 15.82 20.52
N GLU A 22 -9.19 15.10 20.43
CA GLU A 22 -8.20 15.19 19.36
C GLU A 22 -8.42 14.19 18.20
N ALA A 23 -9.58 13.52 18.16
CA ALA A 23 -9.84 12.43 17.22
C ALA A 23 -9.64 12.82 15.74
N GLU A 24 -10.00 14.05 15.35
CA GLU A 24 -9.84 14.51 13.97
C GLU A 24 -8.36 14.72 13.60
N ALA A 25 -7.56 15.28 14.50
CA ALA A 25 -6.11 15.43 14.29
C ALA A 25 -5.41 14.06 14.22
N ILE A 26 -5.79 13.13 15.09
CA ILE A 26 -5.29 11.75 15.07
C ILE A 26 -5.65 11.07 13.75
N ARG A 27 -6.90 11.21 13.29
CA ARG A 27 -7.37 10.64 12.03
C ARG A 27 -6.62 11.21 10.83
N ALA A 28 -6.48 12.53 10.74
CA ALA A 28 -5.73 13.18 9.69
C ALA A 28 -4.27 12.73 9.66
N GLY A 29 -3.65 12.56 10.83
CA GLY A 29 -2.30 12.00 10.95
C GLY A 29 -2.22 10.55 10.46
N ALA A 30 -3.19 9.71 10.83
CA ALA A 30 -3.26 8.32 10.38
C ALA A 30 -3.43 8.22 8.86
N ASP A 31 -4.29 9.05 8.25
CA ASP A 31 -4.50 9.08 6.80
C ASP A 31 -3.22 9.50 6.05
N ALA A 32 -2.52 10.51 6.57
CA ALA A 32 -1.23 10.93 6.01
C ALA A 32 -0.17 9.82 6.10
N LEU A 33 -0.09 9.11 7.23
CA LEU A 33 0.80 7.97 7.39
C LEU A 33 0.45 6.82 6.44
N ALA A 34 -0.84 6.55 6.20
CA ALA A 34 -1.27 5.52 5.27
C ALA A 34 -0.85 5.82 3.82
N VAL A 35 -0.95 7.09 3.39
CA VAL A 35 -0.46 7.52 2.08
C VAL A 35 1.05 7.31 1.95
N LEU A 36 1.81 7.66 2.99
CA LEU A 36 3.27 7.46 3.01
C LEU A 36 3.64 5.97 2.95
N ASP A 37 2.97 5.14 3.73
CA ASP A 37 3.21 3.69 3.78
C ASP A 37 2.99 3.03 2.41
N VAL A 38 1.82 3.25 1.79
CA VAL A 38 1.51 2.69 0.48
C VAL A 38 2.47 3.22 -0.59
N SER A 39 2.78 4.52 -0.58
CA SER A 39 3.69 5.11 -1.57
C SER A 39 5.11 4.56 -1.44
N ALA A 40 5.62 4.42 -0.21
CA ALA A 40 6.93 3.85 0.06
C ALA A 40 6.99 2.37 -0.33
N ALA A 41 5.94 1.59 0.00
CA ALA A 41 5.85 0.19 -0.37
C ALA A 41 5.84 -0.01 -1.90
N LEU A 42 5.12 0.83 -2.64
CA LEU A 42 5.11 0.80 -4.12
C LEU A 42 6.46 1.21 -4.71
N ALA A 43 7.15 2.19 -4.13
CA ALA A 43 8.49 2.58 -4.57
C ALA A 43 9.50 1.45 -4.38
N LEU A 44 9.50 0.83 -3.19
CA LEU A 44 10.34 -0.32 -2.88
C LEU A 44 10.05 -1.49 -3.82
N LEU A 45 8.77 -1.82 -4.02
CA LEU A 45 8.35 -2.87 -4.95
C LEU A 45 8.84 -2.58 -6.37
N SER A 46 8.73 -1.32 -6.81
CA SER A 46 9.14 -0.92 -8.16
C SER A 46 10.64 -1.13 -8.39
N GLU A 47 11.47 -0.76 -7.42
CA GLU A 47 12.91 -0.97 -7.47
C GLU A 47 13.27 -2.46 -7.40
N SER A 48 12.69 -3.20 -6.45
CA SER A 48 13.06 -4.59 -6.20
C SER A 48 12.63 -5.54 -7.31
N GLU A 49 11.52 -5.23 -8.00
CA GLU A 49 10.91 -6.10 -9.01
C GLU A 49 10.98 -5.53 -10.44
N ALA A 50 11.72 -4.44 -10.61
CA ALA A 50 11.93 -3.74 -11.87
C ALA A 50 10.61 -3.34 -12.55
N TRP A 51 9.69 -2.74 -11.80
CA TRP A 51 8.48 -2.14 -12.37
C TRP A 51 8.79 -0.80 -13.04
N CYS A 52 7.99 -0.46 -14.04
CA CYS A 52 8.02 0.85 -14.67
C CYS A 52 6.70 1.59 -14.40
N ARG A 53 6.76 2.92 -14.45
CA ARG A 53 5.56 3.75 -14.41
C ARG A 53 4.89 3.71 -15.80
N PRO A 54 3.61 3.33 -15.91
CA PRO A 54 2.91 3.38 -17.19
C PRO A 54 2.70 4.83 -17.63
N VAL A 55 2.69 5.04 -18.95
CA VAL A 55 2.22 6.29 -19.55
C VAL A 55 0.71 6.18 -19.72
N VAL A 56 -0.03 7.15 -19.17
CA VAL A 56 -1.48 7.22 -19.30
C VAL A 56 -1.83 8.55 -19.95
N ASP A 57 -2.48 8.49 -21.10
CA ASP A 57 -2.97 9.64 -21.84
C ASP A 57 -4.47 9.48 -22.18
N SER A 58 -5.01 10.34 -23.04
CA SER A 58 -6.42 10.33 -23.43
C SER A 58 -6.72 9.50 -24.68
N SER A 59 -5.77 8.72 -25.18
CA SER A 59 -5.96 7.84 -26.32
C SER A 59 -6.65 6.53 -25.92
N LEU A 60 -6.91 5.67 -26.91
CA LEU A 60 -7.35 4.29 -26.71
C LEU A 60 -6.21 3.29 -26.92
N ALA A 61 -4.96 3.76 -27.00
CA ALA A 61 -3.80 2.89 -27.17
C ALA A 61 -3.63 1.99 -25.95
N PHE A 62 -3.29 0.73 -26.19
CA PHE A 62 -2.96 -0.23 -25.15
C PHE A 62 -1.75 -1.02 -25.61
N GLU A 63 -0.59 -0.67 -25.06
CA GLU A 63 0.69 -1.28 -25.42
C GLU A 63 1.43 -1.70 -24.14
N ILE A 64 1.94 -2.93 -24.14
CA ILE A 64 2.81 -3.49 -23.12
C ILE A 64 4.02 -4.07 -23.82
N SER A 65 5.21 -3.65 -23.42
CA SER A 65 6.48 -4.25 -23.84
C SER A 65 7.10 -5.02 -22.68
N GLY A 66 7.51 -6.27 -22.90
CA GLY A 66 8.14 -7.11 -21.89
C GLY A 66 7.25 -7.36 -20.66
N GLY A 67 5.95 -7.51 -20.87
CA GLY A 67 4.97 -7.72 -19.81
C GLY A 67 5.23 -9.02 -19.04
N ARG A 68 5.19 -8.91 -17.71
CA ARG A 68 5.40 -10.03 -16.77
C ARG A 68 4.21 -10.15 -15.84
N HIS A 69 3.77 -11.38 -15.55
CA HIS A 69 2.66 -11.58 -14.64
C HIS A 69 3.14 -11.50 -13.18
N PRO A 70 2.70 -10.51 -12.36
CA PRO A 70 3.25 -10.27 -11.01
C PRO A 70 3.22 -11.49 -10.09
N VAL A 71 2.09 -12.20 -10.06
CA VAL A 71 1.92 -13.34 -9.14
C VAL A 71 2.62 -14.60 -9.64
N VAL A 72 2.52 -14.92 -10.94
CA VAL A 72 3.12 -16.12 -11.52
C VAL A 72 4.64 -16.02 -11.53
N GLU A 73 5.21 -14.86 -11.87
CA GLU A 73 6.66 -14.64 -11.81
C GLU A 73 7.21 -14.91 -10.41
N GLN A 74 6.55 -14.39 -9.38
CA GLN A 74 6.92 -14.63 -7.98
C GLN A 74 6.74 -16.09 -7.57
N ALA A 75 5.70 -16.77 -8.06
CA ALA A 75 5.50 -18.19 -7.79
C ALA A 75 6.63 -19.04 -8.39
N LEU A 76 7.00 -18.82 -9.66
CA LEU A 76 8.07 -19.54 -10.35
C LEU A 76 9.44 -19.31 -9.69
N ARG A 77 9.75 -18.08 -9.28
CA ARG A 77 10.97 -17.76 -8.53
C ARG A 77 11.03 -18.52 -7.20
N ARG A 78 9.89 -18.67 -6.50
CA ARG A 78 9.81 -19.40 -5.22
C ARG A 78 9.87 -20.92 -5.39
N SER A 79 9.28 -21.47 -6.43
CA SER A 79 9.29 -22.93 -6.68
C SER A 79 10.58 -23.41 -7.35
N GLY A 80 11.38 -22.50 -7.91
CA GLY A 80 12.62 -22.84 -8.61
C GLY A 80 12.41 -23.41 -10.02
N GLU A 81 11.20 -23.26 -10.58
CA GLU A 81 10.82 -23.76 -11.90
C GLU A 81 11.39 -22.94 -13.07
N GLY A 82 12.23 -21.95 -12.79
CA GLY A 82 12.92 -21.10 -13.77
C GLY A 82 12.32 -19.70 -13.89
N PRO A 83 12.86 -18.86 -14.80
CA PRO A 83 12.39 -17.49 -14.99
C PRO A 83 11.07 -17.44 -15.75
N PHE A 84 10.26 -16.41 -15.47
CA PHE A 84 9.07 -16.09 -16.27
C PHE A 84 9.49 -15.54 -17.64
N VAL A 85 8.82 -15.97 -18.71
CA VAL A 85 9.05 -15.46 -20.07
C VAL A 85 8.12 -14.27 -20.31
N ALA A 86 8.71 -13.08 -20.44
CA ALA A 86 7.98 -11.84 -20.69
C ALA A 86 7.32 -11.83 -22.09
N ASN A 87 6.18 -11.16 -22.23
CA ASN A 87 5.44 -11.07 -23.50
C ASN A 87 4.99 -9.64 -23.78
N ASP A 88 5.00 -9.27 -25.06
CA ASP A 88 4.45 -8.01 -25.54
C ASP A 88 2.94 -8.14 -25.78
N CYS A 89 2.22 -7.01 -25.75
CA CYS A 89 0.79 -6.93 -26.05
C CYS A 89 0.48 -5.57 -26.67
N ASP A 90 -0.08 -5.55 -27.87
CA ASP A 90 -0.62 -4.35 -28.50
C ASP A 90 -2.07 -4.60 -28.90
N LEU A 91 -2.98 -3.79 -28.35
CA LEU A 91 -4.41 -3.80 -28.62
C LEU A 91 -4.90 -2.42 -29.09
N SER A 92 -3.98 -1.60 -29.60
CA SER A 92 -4.29 -0.25 -30.07
C SER A 92 -5.23 -0.31 -31.29
N PRO A 93 -6.17 0.65 -31.43
CA PRO A 93 -7.02 0.73 -32.61
C PRO A 93 -6.20 0.91 -33.90
N GLU A 94 -6.67 0.32 -35.00
CA GLU A 94 -6.17 0.60 -36.36
C GLU A 94 -6.45 2.05 -36.79
#